data_AF-A0A7L2K004-F1
#
_entry.id   AF-A0A7L2K004-F1
#
_cell.length_a   1.000
_cell.length_b   1.000
_cell.length_c   1.000
_cell.angle_alpha   90.00
_cell.angle_beta   90.00
_cell.angle_gamma   90.00
#
_symmetry.space_group_name_H-M   'P 1'
#
loop_
_entity.id
_entity.type
_entity.pdbx_description
1 polymer ?
#
loop_
_entity_poly.entity_id
_entity_poly.type
_entity_poly.pdbx_seq_one_letter_code
_entity_poly.pdbx_strand_id
1 'polypeptide(L)'
;GKDRVFNTPLCEQGIVGFGIGIAVTGATAIAEIQFADYIFPAFDQIVNEAAKYRYRSGDLFNCGNLTIRAPWGCVGHGALYHSQSPEAFFAHCPGIKVVIPRSPLQAKGLLLSCIEDKNPCIFFEPKILYRAAVEQVPVEPYNIPLSQAEVLQTGSDVTMVAWGTQVHVIKEVAAMAQEKLGVSCEVIDLRTILPWDTETVCK
;
A
#
# COMPACT_ATOMS: atom_id res chain seq x y z
N GLY A 1 15.86 -19.43 5.92
CA GLY A 1 17.09 -19.93 5.29
C GLY A 1 17.29 -19.22 3.96
N LYS A 2 18.51 -19.25 3.40
CA LYS A 2 18.89 -18.54 2.16
C LYS A 2 17.98 -18.84 0.96
N ASP A 3 17.34 -20.01 0.92
CA ASP A 3 16.45 -20.39 -0.17
C ASP A 3 15.06 -19.71 -0.10
N ARG A 4 14.76 -19.02 1.00
CA ARG A 4 13.47 -18.31 1.24
C ARG A 4 13.62 -16.79 1.30
N VAL A 5 14.84 -16.30 1.50
CA VAL A 5 15.18 -14.87 1.52
C VAL A 5 16.53 -14.74 0.82
N PHE A 6 16.51 -14.24 -0.40
CA PHE A 6 17.65 -14.19 -1.29
C PHE A 6 17.66 -12.90 -2.11
N ASN A 7 18.83 -12.52 -2.58
CA ASN A 7 19.00 -11.40 -3.49
C ASN A 7 18.69 -11.84 -4.93
N THR A 8 18.11 -10.93 -5.71
CA THR A 8 17.98 -11.08 -7.16
C THR A 8 19.09 -10.30 -7.88
N PRO A 9 19.30 -10.53 -9.19
CA PRO A 9 19.95 -9.52 -10.03
C PRO A 9 19.21 -8.18 -9.95
N LEU A 10 19.92 -7.07 -10.21
CA LEU A 10 19.38 -5.72 -10.18
C LEU A 10 18.55 -5.46 -11.44
N CYS A 11 17.29 -5.88 -11.43
CA CYS A 11 16.38 -5.81 -12.57
C CYS A 11 14.91 -5.91 -12.12
N GLU A 12 14.20 -4.80 -12.02
CA GLU A 12 12.85 -4.73 -11.42
C GLU A 12 11.79 -5.47 -12.24
N GLN A 13 11.85 -5.38 -13.57
CA GLN A 13 10.98 -6.19 -14.44
C GLN A 13 11.17 -7.70 -14.21
N GLY A 14 12.43 -8.11 -13.94
CA GLY A 14 12.77 -9.49 -13.62
C GLY A 14 12.25 -9.90 -12.25
N ILE A 15 12.39 -9.02 -11.24
CA ILE A 15 11.88 -9.24 -9.88
C ILE A 15 10.38 -9.51 -9.90
N VAL A 16 9.59 -8.66 -10.56
CA VAL A 16 8.13 -8.82 -10.60
C VAL A 16 7.73 -10.02 -11.46
N GLY A 17 8.30 -10.18 -12.66
CA GLY A 17 7.99 -11.34 -13.52
C GLY A 17 8.33 -12.68 -12.86
N PHE A 18 9.44 -12.74 -12.14
CA PHE A 18 9.84 -13.90 -11.34
C PHE A 18 8.85 -14.18 -10.20
N GLY A 19 8.43 -13.13 -9.46
CA GLY A 19 7.41 -13.24 -8.43
C GLY A 19 6.05 -13.72 -8.94
N ILE A 20 5.62 -13.25 -10.11
CA ILE A 20 4.42 -13.74 -10.80
C ILE A 20 4.56 -15.24 -11.07
N GLY A 21 5.69 -15.68 -11.64
CA GLY A 21 5.94 -17.10 -11.91
C GLY A 21 5.86 -17.98 -10.67
N ILE A 22 6.44 -17.54 -9.54
CA ILE A 22 6.31 -18.24 -8.25
C ILE A 22 4.84 -18.31 -7.84
N ALA A 23 4.11 -17.19 -7.86
CA ALA A 23 2.72 -17.11 -7.43
C ALA A 23 1.78 -18.00 -8.26
N VAL A 24 2.06 -18.17 -9.56
CA VAL A 24 1.29 -19.06 -10.46
C VAL A 24 1.37 -20.53 -10.03
N THR A 25 2.46 -20.95 -9.39
CA THR A 25 2.58 -22.31 -8.84
C THR A 25 1.79 -22.52 -7.54
N GLY A 26 1.24 -21.45 -6.96
CA GLY A 26 0.54 -21.47 -5.67
C GLY A 26 1.43 -21.12 -4.46
N ALA A 27 2.73 -20.96 -4.63
CA ALA A 27 3.62 -20.47 -3.56
C ALA A 27 3.43 -18.96 -3.29
N THR A 28 3.65 -18.51 -2.06
CA THR A 28 3.63 -17.08 -1.71
C THR A 28 4.91 -16.39 -2.16
N ALA A 29 4.77 -15.33 -2.96
CA ALA A 29 5.86 -14.49 -3.44
C ALA A 29 5.76 -13.09 -2.83
N ILE A 30 6.78 -12.69 -2.08
CA ILE A 30 6.90 -11.36 -1.49
C ILE A 30 8.09 -10.66 -2.15
N ALA A 31 7.82 -9.89 -3.19
CA ALA A 31 8.82 -9.16 -3.95
C ALA A 31 9.09 -7.80 -3.32
N GLU A 32 10.36 -7.38 -3.27
CA GLU A 32 10.74 -6.03 -2.87
C GLU A 32 11.20 -5.24 -4.10
N ILE A 33 10.68 -4.03 -4.26
CA ILE A 33 11.22 -3.02 -5.15
C ILE A 33 11.88 -1.95 -4.28
N GLN A 34 13.15 -1.66 -4.54
CA GLN A 34 14.00 -0.93 -3.59
C GLN A 34 13.51 0.49 -3.26
N PHE A 35 12.89 1.17 -4.23
CA PHE A 35 12.13 2.41 -4.04
C PHE A 35 10.94 2.39 -4.98
N ALA A 36 9.79 2.92 -4.54
CA ALA A 36 8.62 3.05 -5.41
C ALA A 36 8.93 3.84 -6.69
N ASP A 37 9.90 4.76 -6.63
CA ASP A 37 10.46 5.49 -7.77
C ASP A 37 11.05 4.57 -8.86
N TYR A 38 11.51 3.37 -8.50
CA TYR A 38 12.11 2.37 -9.39
C TYR A 38 11.14 1.26 -9.79
N ILE A 39 9.84 1.37 -9.48
CA ILE A 39 8.86 0.35 -9.84
C ILE A 39 8.50 0.35 -11.35
N PHE A 40 8.75 1.45 -12.04
CA PHE A 40 8.30 1.65 -13.42
C PHE A 40 8.89 0.71 -14.47
N PRO A 41 10.14 0.20 -14.38
CA PRO A 41 10.60 -0.86 -15.26
C PRO A 41 9.70 -2.12 -15.17
N ALA A 42 9.10 -2.38 -14.00
CA ALA A 42 8.17 -3.49 -13.80
C ALA A 42 6.70 -3.15 -14.16
N PHE A 43 6.40 -1.94 -14.63
CA PHE A 43 5.02 -1.49 -14.85
C PHE A 43 4.26 -2.40 -15.82
N ASP A 44 4.92 -2.87 -16.88
CA ASP A 44 4.31 -3.83 -17.82
C ASP A 44 3.96 -5.17 -17.16
N GLN A 45 4.87 -5.74 -16.38
CA GLN A 45 4.61 -6.97 -15.62
C GLN A 45 3.49 -6.79 -14.59
N ILE A 46 3.38 -5.62 -13.97
CA ILE A 46 2.30 -5.34 -13.02
C ILE A 46 0.96 -5.20 -13.75
N VAL A 47 0.92 -4.36 -14.79
CA VAL A 47 -0.32 -3.90 -15.42
C VAL A 47 -0.86 -4.89 -16.44
N ASN A 48 -0.01 -5.43 -17.31
CA ASN A 48 -0.45 -6.34 -18.37
C ASN A 48 -0.42 -7.81 -17.95
N GLU A 49 0.51 -8.19 -17.08
CA GLU A 49 0.61 -9.58 -16.60
C GLU A 49 -0.14 -9.78 -15.29
N ALA A 50 0.36 -9.27 -14.16
CA ALA A 50 -0.18 -9.58 -12.84
C ALA A 50 -1.68 -9.24 -12.71
N ALA A 51 -2.06 -8.00 -13.05
CA ALA A 51 -3.43 -7.52 -12.92
C ALA A 51 -4.44 -8.34 -13.75
N LYS A 52 -4.02 -8.82 -14.92
CA LYS A 52 -4.89 -9.51 -15.88
C LYS A 52 -4.78 -11.03 -15.79
N TYR A 53 -3.86 -11.58 -14.98
CA TYR A 53 -3.51 -13.00 -14.99
C TYR A 53 -4.70 -13.93 -14.73
N ARG A 54 -5.52 -13.57 -13.73
CA ARG A 54 -6.75 -14.31 -13.38
C ARG A 54 -7.84 -14.15 -14.44
N TYR A 55 -8.05 -12.90 -14.88
CA TYR A 55 -9.11 -12.56 -15.83
C TYR A 55 -8.88 -13.21 -17.20
N ARG A 56 -7.67 -13.08 -17.76
CA ARG A 56 -7.33 -13.57 -19.10
C ARG A 56 -7.35 -15.10 -19.22
N SER A 57 -7.25 -15.80 -18.09
CA SER A 57 -7.23 -17.26 -18.05
C SER A 57 -8.61 -17.87 -17.77
N GLY A 58 -9.64 -17.06 -17.51
CA GLY A 58 -10.93 -17.58 -17.02
C GLY A 58 -10.77 -18.30 -15.68
N ASP A 59 -9.87 -17.80 -14.82
CA ASP A 59 -9.49 -18.39 -13.52
C ASP A 59 -8.76 -19.75 -13.56
N LEU A 60 -8.36 -20.23 -14.75
CA LEU A 60 -7.52 -21.44 -14.86
C LEU A 60 -6.13 -21.24 -14.23
N PHE A 61 -5.63 -20.01 -14.22
CA PHE A 61 -4.35 -19.61 -13.60
C PHE A 61 -4.49 -18.25 -12.92
N ASN A 62 -3.77 -18.04 -11.82
CA ASN A 62 -3.72 -16.73 -11.15
C ASN A 62 -2.37 -16.52 -10.45
N CYS A 63 -2.03 -15.27 -10.18
CA CYS A 63 -0.87 -14.88 -9.38
C CYS A 63 -1.31 -14.22 -8.06
N GLY A 64 -2.38 -14.74 -7.44
CA GLY A 64 -3.01 -14.12 -6.28
C GLY A 64 -2.11 -14.03 -5.06
N ASN A 65 -1.18 -14.97 -4.89
CA ASN A 65 -0.24 -15.00 -3.75
C ASN A 65 1.01 -14.11 -3.97
N LEU A 66 0.91 -13.08 -4.81
CA LEU A 66 1.97 -12.10 -5.05
C LEU A 66 1.72 -10.83 -4.23
N THR A 67 2.71 -10.43 -3.43
CA THR A 67 2.78 -9.09 -2.83
C THR A 67 4.07 -8.41 -3.28
N ILE A 68 3.96 -7.19 -3.79
CA ILE A 68 5.07 -6.31 -4.13
C ILE A 68 5.12 -5.22 -3.07
N ARG A 69 6.22 -5.09 -2.34
CA ARG A 69 6.42 -4.04 -1.35
C ARG A 69 7.53 -3.07 -1.76
N ALA A 70 7.32 -1.78 -1.52
CA ALA A 70 8.27 -0.74 -1.93
C ALA A 70 8.26 0.48 -0.98
N PRO A 71 9.43 1.04 -0.62
CA PRO A 71 9.52 2.32 0.09
C PRO A 71 8.93 3.47 -0.73
N TRP A 72 8.05 4.26 -0.12
CA TRP A 72 7.17 5.22 -0.79
C TRP A 72 7.21 6.61 -0.13
N GLY A 73 6.89 7.64 -0.90
CA GLY A 73 6.65 9.00 -0.41
C GLY A 73 7.91 9.82 -0.14
N CYS A 74 7.75 11.09 0.18
CA CYS A 74 8.88 12.01 0.42
C CYS A 74 9.71 11.61 1.65
N VAL A 75 10.97 12.07 1.71
CA VAL A 75 11.90 11.83 2.84
C VAL A 75 12.72 13.08 3.21
N GLY A 76 12.23 14.26 2.81
CA GLY A 76 12.89 15.55 3.02
C GLY A 76 13.95 15.90 1.98
N HIS A 77 14.80 14.95 1.57
CA HIS A 77 15.95 15.21 0.68
C HIS A 77 16.07 14.19 -0.48
N GLY A 78 14.99 13.46 -0.78
CA GLY A 78 15.02 12.39 -1.80
C GLY A 78 15.00 12.84 -3.25
N ALA A 79 14.75 14.14 -3.51
CA ALA A 79 14.62 14.72 -4.84
C ALA A 79 13.69 13.89 -5.77
N LEU A 80 14.04 13.74 -7.05
CA LEU A 80 13.16 13.14 -8.07
C LEU A 80 12.96 11.62 -7.93
N TYR A 81 13.94 10.90 -7.40
CA TYR A 81 14.01 9.43 -7.51
C TYR A 81 14.06 8.70 -6.15
N HIS A 82 13.80 9.42 -5.06
CA HIS A 82 13.59 8.81 -3.74
C HIS A 82 12.42 9.46 -2.99
N SER A 83 11.45 10.04 -3.70
CA SER A 83 10.34 10.80 -3.11
C SER A 83 8.97 10.55 -3.72
N GLN A 84 8.88 9.73 -4.78
CA GLN A 84 7.64 9.58 -5.52
C GLN A 84 6.56 8.83 -4.73
N SER A 85 5.33 9.18 -5.11
CA SER A 85 4.08 8.58 -4.65
C SER A 85 3.29 8.10 -5.88
N PRO A 86 3.58 6.90 -6.44
CA PRO A 86 3.08 6.47 -7.74
C PRO A 86 1.72 5.76 -7.70
N GLU A 87 1.00 5.76 -6.59
CA GLU A 87 -0.24 5.01 -6.40
C GLU A 87 -1.32 5.33 -7.46
N ALA A 88 -1.37 6.57 -7.94
CA ALA A 88 -2.32 6.98 -8.96
C ALA A 88 -2.09 6.30 -10.32
N PHE A 89 -0.84 5.97 -10.68
CA PHE A 89 -0.55 5.19 -11.90
C PHE A 89 -1.15 3.79 -11.82
N PHE A 90 -1.18 3.21 -10.62
CA PHE A 90 -1.71 1.87 -10.38
C PHE A 90 -3.22 1.86 -10.10
N ALA A 91 -3.79 2.97 -9.61
CA ALA A 91 -5.22 3.09 -9.33
C ALA A 91 -6.10 2.94 -10.58
N HIS A 92 -5.55 3.15 -11.78
CA HIS A 92 -6.25 2.94 -13.05
C HIS A 92 -6.07 1.53 -13.65
N CYS A 93 -5.53 0.57 -12.89
CA CYS A 93 -5.30 -0.79 -13.35
C CYS A 93 -6.21 -1.80 -12.61
N PRO A 94 -7.35 -2.21 -13.20
CA PRO A 94 -8.20 -3.24 -12.61
C PRO A 94 -7.46 -4.58 -12.44
N GLY A 95 -7.60 -5.21 -11.27
CA GLY A 95 -7.07 -6.55 -10.99
C GLY A 95 -5.87 -6.58 -10.04
N ILE A 96 -5.33 -5.42 -9.64
CA ILE A 96 -4.37 -5.29 -8.53
C ILE A 96 -5.02 -4.58 -7.33
N LYS A 97 -4.45 -4.78 -6.15
CA LYS A 97 -4.76 -3.97 -4.95
C LYS A 97 -3.60 -3.05 -4.61
N VAL A 98 -3.88 -1.84 -4.14
CA VAL A 98 -2.87 -0.83 -3.77
C VAL A 98 -3.13 -0.34 -2.36
N VAL A 99 -2.17 -0.52 -1.45
CA VAL A 99 -2.34 -0.34 0.00
C VAL A 99 -1.20 0.47 0.59
N ILE A 100 -1.51 1.43 1.47
CA ILE A 100 -0.56 2.37 2.08
C ILE A 100 -0.91 2.55 3.58
N PRO A 101 -0.07 2.06 4.52
CA PRO A 101 -0.29 2.22 5.96
C PRO A 101 0.19 3.59 6.45
N ARG A 102 -0.37 4.08 7.57
CA ARG A 102 0.09 5.31 8.24
C ARG A 102 1.01 5.11 9.46
N SER A 103 1.07 3.91 10.02
CA SER A 103 1.75 3.61 11.30
C SER A 103 2.31 2.19 11.37
N PRO A 104 3.18 1.85 12.33
CA PRO A 104 3.71 0.49 12.50
C PRO A 104 2.64 -0.58 12.74
N LEU A 105 1.60 -0.28 13.55
CA LEU A 105 0.48 -1.20 13.78
C LEU A 105 -0.31 -1.43 12.48
N GLN A 106 -0.63 -0.34 11.78
CA GLN A 106 -1.28 -0.42 10.46
C GLN A 106 -0.45 -1.22 9.46
N ALA A 107 0.86 -0.96 9.40
CA ALA A 107 1.76 -1.57 8.44
C ALA A 107 1.81 -3.09 8.59
N LYS A 108 1.92 -3.59 9.83
CA LYS A 108 1.90 -5.04 10.07
C LYS A 108 0.58 -5.67 9.64
N GLY A 109 -0.55 -5.14 10.10
CA GLY A 109 -1.86 -5.74 9.83
C GLY A 109 -2.27 -5.69 8.36
N LEU A 110 -1.98 -4.58 7.68
CA LEU A 110 -2.27 -4.42 6.25
C LEU A 110 -1.33 -5.25 5.38
N LEU A 111 -0.02 -5.32 5.72
CA LEU A 111 0.93 -6.14 4.97
C LEU A 111 0.58 -7.63 5.07
N LEU A 112 0.25 -8.13 6.26
CA LEU A 112 -0.21 -9.52 6.44
C LEU A 112 -1.45 -9.79 5.59
N SER A 113 -2.39 -8.84 5.56
CA SER A 113 -3.59 -8.95 4.73
C SER A 113 -3.26 -8.95 3.23
N CYS A 114 -2.30 -8.15 2.75
CA CYS A 114 -1.81 -8.23 1.37
C CYS A 114 -1.18 -9.59 1.03
N ILE A 115 -0.35 -10.13 1.94
CA ILE A 115 0.35 -11.41 1.74
C ILE A 115 -0.64 -12.58 1.63
N GLU A 116 -1.76 -12.50 2.36
CA GLU A 116 -2.77 -13.55 2.43
C GLU A 116 -3.89 -13.40 1.38
N ASP A 117 -4.12 -12.17 0.88
CA ASP A 117 -5.11 -11.87 -0.15
C ASP A 117 -4.90 -12.71 -1.42
N LYS A 118 -5.98 -12.99 -2.14
CA LYS A 118 -5.95 -13.79 -3.37
C LYS A 118 -5.87 -12.93 -4.63
N ASN A 119 -5.31 -11.74 -4.53
CA ASN A 119 -5.05 -10.84 -5.65
C ASN A 119 -3.63 -10.26 -5.54
N PRO A 120 -2.96 -9.99 -6.67
CA PRO A 120 -1.67 -9.31 -6.64
C PRO A 120 -1.79 -7.95 -5.93
N CYS A 121 -1.03 -7.78 -4.85
CA CYS A 121 -1.06 -6.58 -4.02
C CYS A 121 0.22 -5.77 -4.17
N ILE A 122 0.09 -4.44 -4.21
CA ILE A 122 1.17 -3.47 -4.06
C ILE A 122 1.03 -2.82 -2.69
N PHE A 123 2.08 -2.93 -1.88
CA PHE A 123 2.16 -2.37 -0.55
C PHE A 123 3.23 -1.29 -0.50
N PHE A 124 2.80 -0.04 -0.37
CA PHE A 124 3.71 1.10 -0.32
C PHE A 124 3.99 1.49 1.11
N GLU A 125 5.26 1.57 1.48
CA GLU A 125 5.70 1.81 2.86
C GLU A 125 6.22 3.25 3.01
N PRO A 126 5.54 4.14 3.76
CA PRO A 126 6.01 5.53 3.88
C PRO A 126 7.38 5.61 4.53
N LYS A 127 8.41 5.83 3.71
CA LYS A 127 9.81 5.62 4.09
C LYS A 127 10.29 6.58 5.18
N ILE A 128 9.71 7.78 5.22
CA ILE A 128 9.98 8.78 6.27
C ILE A 128 9.56 8.29 7.67
N LEU A 129 8.64 7.33 7.75
CA LEU A 129 8.14 6.80 9.03
C LEU A 129 8.95 5.62 9.56
N TYR A 130 9.82 4.99 8.76
CA TYR A 130 10.55 3.78 9.16
C TYR A 130 11.31 3.90 10.48
N ARG A 131 11.81 5.09 10.80
CA ARG A 131 12.54 5.38 12.05
C ARG A 131 11.89 6.48 12.90
N ALA A 132 10.85 7.12 12.39
CA ALA A 132 10.19 8.24 13.07
C ALA A 132 8.99 7.79 13.91
N ALA A 133 8.34 6.68 13.56
CA ALA A 133 7.16 6.19 14.27
C ALA A 133 7.51 5.00 15.17
N VAL A 134 7.15 5.09 16.45
CA VAL A 134 7.23 3.99 17.43
C VAL A 134 5.86 3.79 18.04
N GLU A 135 5.37 2.56 17.98
CA GLU A 135 4.03 2.17 18.45
C GLU A 135 4.10 0.77 19.06
N GLN A 136 3.18 0.44 19.96
CA GLN A 136 3.02 -0.92 20.44
C GLN A 136 2.40 -1.78 19.33
N VAL A 137 3.15 -2.76 18.84
CA VAL A 137 2.71 -3.67 17.78
C VAL A 137 2.59 -5.08 18.36
N PRO A 138 1.42 -5.74 18.28
CA PRO A 138 1.29 -7.14 18.70
C PRO A 138 2.38 -8.02 18.08
N VAL A 139 2.93 -8.97 18.84
CA VAL A 139 3.94 -9.92 18.33
C VAL A 139 3.29 -10.94 17.40
N GLU A 140 2.14 -11.48 17.80
CA GLU A 140 1.34 -12.44 17.03
C GLU A 140 0.73 -11.80 15.76
N PRO A 141 0.50 -12.58 14.69
CA PRO A 141 -0.13 -12.07 13.48
C PRO A 141 -1.55 -11.56 13.76
N TYR A 142 -1.92 -10.50 13.06
CA TYR A 142 -3.29 -9.98 13.00
C TYR A 142 -3.48 -9.32 11.64
N ASN A 143 -4.73 -9.19 11.23
CA ASN A 143 -5.10 -8.62 9.95
C ASN A 143 -5.85 -7.31 10.16
N ILE A 144 -5.64 -6.38 9.24
CA ILE A 144 -6.47 -5.19 9.07
C ILE A 144 -7.11 -5.33 7.69
N PRO A 145 -8.44 -5.22 7.57
CA PRO A 145 -9.12 -5.47 6.31
C PRO A 145 -8.64 -4.48 5.23
N LEU A 146 -8.40 -5.02 4.03
CA LEU A 146 -8.19 -4.22 2.83
C LEU A 146 -9.52 -3.60 2.39
N SER A 147 -9.46 -2.52 1.61
CA SER A 147 -10.66 -1.83 1.08
C SER A 147 -11.61 -1.33 2.16
N GLN A 148 -11.05 -0.96 3.31
CA GLN A 148 -11.75 -0.33 4.41
C GLN A 148 -10.97 0.92 4.81
N ALA A 149 -11.62 2.07 4.88
CA ALA A 149 -11.06 3.27 5.48
C ALA A 149 -11.21 3.22 7.00
N GLU A 150 -10.56 4.14 7.71
CA GLU A 150 -10.67 4.27 9.16
C GLU A 150 -10.95 5.73 9.53
N VAL A 151 -12.10 5.96 10.19
CA VAL A 151 -12.42 7.26 10.79
C VAL A 151 -11.65 7.38 12.10
N LEU A 152 -10.61 8.22 12.10
CA LEU A 152 -9.71 8.42 13.24
C LEU A 152 -10.21 9.44 14.25
N GLN A 153 -11.03 10.38 13.78
CA GLN A 153 -11.65 11.43 14.56
C GLN A 153 -12.98 11.75 13.88
N THR A 154 -14.07 11.75 14.63
CA THR A 154 -15.38 12.17 14.14
C THR A 154 -15.48 13.69 14.11
N GLY A 155 -16.26 14.22 13.17
CA GLY A 155 -16.53 15.66 13.07
C GLY A 155 -17.84 15.94 12.35
N SER A 156 -18.30 17.19 12.37
CA SER A 156 -19.61 17.58 11.84
C SER A 156 -19.58 18.57 10.67
N ASP A 157 -18.45 19.24 10.44
CA ASP A 157 -18.43 20.42 9.55
C ASP A 157 -17.70 20.13 8.24
N VAL A 158 -16.64 19.32 8.29
CA VAL A 158 -15.82 18.97 7.12
C VAL A 158 -15.11 17.63 7.29
N THR A 159 -15.05 16.84 6.22
CA THR A 159 -14.31 15.57 6.16
C THR A 159 -12.97 15.76 5.48
N MET A 160 -11.91 15.28 6.11
CA MET A 160 -10.53 15.28 5.59
C MET A 160 -10.08 13.84 5.33
N VAL A 161 -9.70 13.54 4.09
CA VAL A 161 -9.24 12.21 3.68
C VAL A 161 -7.77 12.27 3.28
N ALA A 162 -6.95 11.35 3.80
CA ALA A 162 -5.57 11.15 3.39
C ALA A 162 -5.14 9.69 3.54
N TRP A 163 -3.89 9.39 3.21
CA TRP A 163 -3.23 8.10 3.42
C TRP A 163 -1.74 8.29 3.69
N GLY A 164 -1.10 7.26 4.24
CA GLY A 164 0.33 7.29 4.57
C GLY A 164 0.69 8.41 5.56
N THR A 165 1.84 9.06 5.35
CA THR A 165 2.32 10.15 6.22
C THR A 165 1.34 11.34 6.26
N GLN A 166 0.58 11.57 5.19
CA GLN A 166 -0.32 12.73 5.08
C GLN A 166 -1.48 12.66 6.07
N VAL A 167 -1.79 11.48 6.62
CA VAL A 167 -2.77 11.33 7.71
C VAL A 167 -2.35 12.13 8.95
N HIS A 168 -1.06 12.15 9.28
CA HIS A 168 -0.56 12.92 10.43
C HIS A 168 -0.72 14.43 10.22
N VAL A 169 -0.56 14.90 8.97
CA VAL A 169 -0.75 16.30 8.59
C VAL A 169 -2.21 16.71 8.78
N ILE A 170 -3.16 15.93 8.26
CA ILE A 170 -4.58 16.29 8.37
C ILE A 170 -5.10 16.19 9.82
N LYS A 171 -4.50 15.34 10.67
CA LYS A 171 -4.78 15.34 12.12
C LYS A 171 -4.34 16.65 12.78
N GLU A 172 -3.16 17.17 12.45
CA GLU A 172 -2.69 18.46 12.97
C GLU A 172 -3.56 19.62 12.45
N VAL A 173 -3.96 19.57 11.18
CA VAL A 173 -4.89 20.55 10.59
C VAL A 173 -6.26 20.52 11.29
N ALA A 174 -6.80 19.35 11.58
CA ALA A 174 -8.06 19.21 12.32
C ALA A 174 -7.98 19.86 13.70
N ALA A 175 -6.87 19.67 14.44
CA ALA A 175 -6.66 20.33 15.73
C ALA A 175 -6.58 21.85 15.59
N MET A 176 -5.84 22.35 14.59
CA MET A 176 -5.74 23.79 14.33
C MET A 176 -7.08 24.42 13.92
N ALA A 177 -7.88 23.72 13.12
CA ALA A 177 -9.20 24.19 12.69
C ALA A 177 -10.15 24.31 13.89
N GLN A 178 -10.14 23.33 14.80
CA GLN A 178 -10.91 23.38 16.03
C GLN A 178 -10.48 24.53 16.94
N GLU A 179 -9.17 24.72 17.13
CA GLU A 179 -8.61 25.77 18.02
C GLU A 179 -8.85 27.18 17.49
N LYS A 180 -8.58 27.42 16.20
CA LYS A 180 -8.54 28.76 15.62
C LYS A 180 -9.85 29.22 15.02
N LEU A 181 -10.65 28.27 14.52
CA LEU A 181 -11.87 28.55 13.76
C LEU A 181 -13.12 27.95 14.40
N GLY A 182 -12.98 27.11 15.43
CA GLY A 182 -14.10 26.39 16.02
C GLY A 182 -14.73 25.34 15.09
N VAL A 183 -13.99 24.89 14.06
CA VAL A 183 -14.48 23.95 13.04
C VAL A 183 -14.21 22.51 13.47
N SER A 184 -15.24 21.67 13.43
CA SER A 184 -15.19 20.25 13.74
C SER A 184 -14.86 19.42 12.49
N CYS A 185 -13.61 18.97 12.39
CA CYS A 185 -13.16 18.13 11.27
C CYS A 185 -13.27 16.64 11.58
N GLU A 186 -13.85 15.89 10.65
CA GLU A 186 -13.71 14.44 10.58
C GLU A 186 -12.41 14.08 9.84
N VAL A 187 -11.67 13.09 10.36
CA VAL A 187 -10.37 12.67 9.80
C VAL A 187 -10.44 11.20 9.41
N ILE A 188 -10.25 10.92 8.12
CA ILE A 188 -10.29 9.58 7.54
C ILE A 188 -8.93 9.20 6.98
N ASP A 189 -8.42 8.04 7.40
CA ASP A 189 -7.33 7.34 6.71
C ASP A 189 -7.91 6.35 5.70
N LEU A 190 -7.62 6.54 4.42
CA LEU A 190 -8.17 5.72 3.34
C LEU A 190 -7.61 4.29 3.35
N ARG A 191 -6.35 4.11 3.77
CA ARG A 191 -5.57 2.84 3.80
C ARG A 191 -5.38 2.13 2.45
N THR A 192 -6.46 1.83 1.73
CA THR A 192 -6.44 1.14 0.43
C THR A 192 -6.86 2.09 -0.68
N ILE A 193 -5.98 2.29 -1.66
CA ILE A 193 -6.22 3.15 -2.83
C ILE A 193 -7.08 2.44 -3.88
N LEU A 194 -6.89 1.12 -4.03
CA LEU A 194 -7.66 0.31 -4.98
C LEU A 194 -7.87 -1.11 -4.43
N PRO A 195 -9.11 -1.63 -4.39
CA PRO A 195 -10.35 -0.87 -4.41
C PRO A 195 -10.49 -0.05 -3.11
N TRP A 196 -10.89 1.22 -3.23
CA TRP A 196 -11.05 2.13 -2.11
C TRP A 196 -12.43 2.01 -1.47
N ASP A 197 -12.54 2.44 -0.21
CA ASP A 197 -13.76 2.38 0.57
C ASP A 197 -14.66 3.59 0.28
N THR A 198 -15.47 3.47 -0.76
CA THR A 198 -16.45 4.49 -1.15
C THR A 198 -17.51 4.73 -0.08
N GLU A 199 -17.91 3.67 0.63
CA GLU A 199 -19.01 3.73 1.58
C GLU A 199 -18.65 4.61 2.78
N THR A 200 -17.48 4.38 3.38
CA THR A 200 -17.02 5.17 4.53
C THR A 200 -16.80 6.63 4.17
N VAL A 201 -16.34 6.95 2.95
CA VAL A 201 -16.06 8.34 2.54
C VAL A 201 -17.33 9.09 2.13
N CYS A 202 -18.35 8.39 1.61
CA CYS A 202 -19.61 9.01 1.20
C CYS A 202 -20.62 9.19 2.34
N LYS A 203 -20.52 8.36 3.38
CA LYS A 203 -21.39 8.41 4.57
C LYS A 203 -21.15 9.68 5.37
#